data_AF-A0A944BYY9-F1
#
_entry.id   AF-A0A944BYY9-F1
#
_cell.length_a   1.000
_cell.length_b   1.000
_cell.length_c   1.000
_cell.angle_alpha   90.00
_cell.angle_beta   90.00
_cell.angle_gamma   90.00
#
_symmetry.space_group_name_H-M   'P 1'
#
loop_
_entity.id
_entity.type
_entity.pdbx_description
1 polymer ?
#
loop_
_entity_poly.entity_id
_entity_poly.type
_entity_poly.pdbx_seq_one_letter_code
_entity_poly.pdbx_strand_id
1 'polypeptide(L)'
;MKRILISLLVLSMAGQVDCQAQFVKKLSEAWKKVKTTVNTLSDSQKSKTTTATPSTTTGTSSGTKTTAATPTKVAGLDIKMPQVVKVVKVTSATLNIRKSASATAPFLKRWCEYETDNCLYVWSNEKTRRGDVNPCPAEQGNIYAVIEELPEWYKVLVCNESCLVGYISKKYTTEVTLTPLTPALLCKPFIYFGDQSQIVGRTSGAYKGYALIDENGWETEGVSIGRIVGNLLVSNVHHSGVVSPGEGNERLTIKNEENYLSIQAGTSLQKQDNEGSTMVNVNGFTDAEFAKIMDVMGAKPGVTSNEGMIWGMVEGNIICLGCFDLNDPALSSHAVLVKDADIVQ
;
A
#
# COMPACT_ATOMS: atom_id res chain seq x y z
N MET A 1 30.66 14.95 20.39
CA MET A 1 29.19 15.08 20.40
C MET A 1 28.53 15.03 19.00
N LYS A 2 29.09 15.62 17.93
CA LYS A 2 28.49 15.54 16.57
C LYS A 2 28.54 14.18 15.86
N ARG A 3 29.44 13.26 16.25
CA ARG A 3 29.57 11.92 15.63
C ARG A 3 28.60 10.85 16.17
N ILE A 4 28.01 11.07 17.36
CA ILE A 4 27.09 10.09 17.98
C ILE A 4 25.66 10.27 17.45
N LEU A 5 25.28 11.49 17.05
CA LEU A 5 23.94 11.77 16.50
C LEU A 5 23.72 11.18 15.11
N ILE A 6 24.78 11.10 14.28
CA ILE A 6 24.69 10.53 12.92
C ILE A 6 24.57 9.00 12.99
N SER A 7 25.26 8.34 13.92
CA SER A 7 25.15 6.88 14.07
C SER A 7 23.76 6.44 14.58
N LEU A 8 23.10 7.22 15.45
CA LEU A 8 21.74 6.91 15.91
C LEU A 8 20.67 7.11 14.82
N LEU A 9 20.86 8.08 13.91
CA LEU A 9 19.95 8.30 12.77
C LEU A 9 20.09 7.17 11.72
N VAL A 10 21.32 6.70 11.48
CA VAL A 10 21.59 5.61 10.54
C VAL A 10 21.12 4.25 11.09
N LEU A 11 21.21 4.03 12.41
CA LEU A 11 20.70 2.80 13.06
C LEU A 11 19.17 2.73 13.13
N SER A 12 18.47 3.87 13.24
CA SER A 12 16.99 3.87 13.20
C SER A 12 16.44 3.60 11.79
N MET A 13 17.20 3.95 10.75
CA MET A 13 16.83 3.67 9.35
C MET A 13 17.22 2.25 8.95
N ALA A 14 18.38 1.72 9.38
CA ALA A 14 18.81 0.36 9.06
C ALA A 14 17.85 -0.74 9.55
N GLY A 15 17.24 -0.58 10.74
CA GLY A 15 16.22 -1.51 11.23
C GLY A 15 14.90 -1.47 10.45
N GLN A 16 14.67 -0.42 9.65
CA GLN A 16 13.52 -0.23 8.78
C GLN A 16 13.74 -0.82 7.36
N VAL A 17 15.00 -1.01 6.93
CA VAL A 17 15.40 -1.38 5.57
C VAL A 17 15.49 -2.90 5.35
N ASP A 18 16.06 -3.67 6.29
CA ASP A 18 16.02 -5.17 6.27
C ASP A 18 14.60 -5.73 6.57
N CYS A 19 13.72 -4.78 6.89
CA CYS A 19 12.30 -4.76 7.24
C CYS A 19 11.22 -5.08 6.21
N GLN A 20 11.54 -5.21 4.91
CA GLN A 20 10.54 -4.98 3.83
C GLN A 20 10.49 -6.07 2.74
N ALA A 21 11.46 -6.98 2.75
CA ALA A 21 11.62 -8.06 1.77
C ALA A 21 10.70 -9.29 1.96
N GLN A 22 10.28 -9.58 3.19
CA GLN A 22 9.70 -10.87 3.58
C GLN A 22 8.18 -10.91 3.48
N PHE A 23 7.53 -9.74 3.53
CA PHE A 23 6.08 -9.60 3.37
C PHE A 23 5.60 -9.97 1.98
N VAL A 24 6.25 -9.41 0.95
CA VAL A 24 5.85 -9.58 -0.45
C VAL A 24 6.10 -11.01 -0.92
N LYS A 25 7.10 -11.72 -0.36
CA LYS A 25 7.33 -13.15 -0.59
C LYS A 25 6.13 -14.00 -0.10
N LYS A 26 5.59 -13.71 1.09
CA LYS A 26 4.37 -14.38 1.58
C LYS A 26 3.13 -14.03 0.77
N LEU A 27 2.99 -12.79 0.32
CA LEU A 27 1.92 -12.34 -0.57
C LEU A 27 1.99 -13.05 -1.94
N SER A 28 3.18 -13.16 -2.53
CA SER A 28 3.44 -13.93 -3.75
C SER A 28 3.10 -15.42 -3.59
N GLU A 29 3.44 -16.01 -2.45
CA GLU A 29 3.10 -17.41 -2.13
C GLU A 29 1.60 -17.64 -1.84
N ALA A 30 0.95 -16.70 -1.15
CA ALA A 30 -0.50 -16.71 -0.92
C ALA A 30 -1.26 -16.56 -2.25
N TRP A 31 -0.76 -15.72 -3.16
CA TRP A 31 -1.35 -15.49 -4.47
C TRP A 31 -1.17 -16.70 -5.40
N LYS A 32 -0.04 -17.41 -5.33
CA LYS A 32 0.12 -18.73 -5.99
C LYS A 32 -0.93 -19.75 -5.54
N LYS A 33 -1.39 -19.70 -4.28
CA LYS A 33 -2.49 -20.57 -3.78
C LYS A 33 -3.87 -20.13 -4.27
N VAL A 34 -4.12 -18.81 -4.37
CA VAL A 34 -5.37 -18.28 -4.95
C VAL A 34 -5.50 -18.69 -6.44
N LYS A 35 -4.38 -18.71 -7.18
CA LYS A 35 -4.30 -19.17 -8.58
C LYS A 35 -4.77 -20.62 -8.78
N THR A 36 -4.52 -21.51 -7.81
CA THR A 36 -4.96 -22.91 -7.89
C THR A 36 -6.49 -23.04 -7.74
N THR A 37 -7.09 -22.18 -6.91
CA THR A 37 -8.54 -22.17 -6.63
C THR A 37 -9.34 -21.47 -7.72
N VAL A 38 -8.81 -20.40 -8.33
CA VAL A 38 -9.50 -19.67 -9.41
C VAL A 38 -9.51 -20.47 -10.73
N ASN A 39 -8.42 -21.19 -11.05
CA ASN A 39 -8.39 -22.04 -12.24
C ASN A 39 -9.39 -23.21 -12.14
N THR A 40 -9.54 -23.81 -10.96
CA THR A 40 -10.53 -24.89 -10.71
C THR A 40 -11.98 -24.39 -10.77
N LEU A 41 -12.25 -23.14 -10.39
CA LEU A 41 -13.57 -22.53 -10.53
C LEU A 41 -13.91 -22.18 -12.00
N SER A 42 -12.92 -21.71 -12.78
CA SER A 42 -13.11 -21.33 -14.19
C SER A 42 -13.44 -22.53 -15.09
N ASP A 43 -12.89 -23.71 -14.78
CA ASP A 43 -13.19 -24.94 -15.52
C ASP A 43 -14.61 -25.46 -15.23
N SER A 44 -15.17 -25.14 -14.05
CA SER A 44 -16.55 -25.54 -13.70
C SER A 44 -17.63 -24.65 -14.32
N GLN A 45 -17.30 -23.42 -14.74
CA GLN A 45 -18.25 -22.44 -15.29
C GLN A 45 -18.33 -22.39 -16.81
N LYS A 46 -17.46 -23.13 -17.54
CA LYS A 46 -17.52 -23.24 -19.01
C LYS A 46 -18.68 -24.06 -19.57
N SER A 47 -19.52 -24.65 -18.72
CA SER A 47 -20.69 -25.46 -19.13
C SER A 47 -22.01 -24.83 -18.69
N LYS A 48 -22.35 -23.64 -19.23
CA LYS A 48 -23.75 -23.18 -19.44
C LYS A 48 -23.75 -21.80 -20.10
N THR A 49 -23.79 -21.78 -21.43
CA THR A 49 -24.10 -20.58 -22.21
C THR A 49 -25.46 -20.77 -22.85
N THR A 50 -26.44 -19.92 -22.52
CA THR A 50 -27.73 -19.84 -23.21
C THR A 50 -27.85 -18.47 -23.86
N THR A 51 -28.04 -18.49 -25.17
CA THR A 51 -28.11 -17.36 -26.10
C THR A 51 -29.39 -16.54 -25.93
N ALA A 52 -29.30 -15.21 -25.92
CA ALA A 52 -30.44 -14.32 -26.18
C ALA A 52 -30.03 -13.16 -27.09
N THR A 53 -30.79 -13.01 -28.18
CA THR A 53 -30.64 -12.07 -29.31
C THR A 53 -31.26 -10.70 -28.97
N PRO A 54 -30.72 -9.56 -29.48
CA PRO A 54 -31.21 -8.23 -29.14
C PRO A 54 -32.35 -7.76 -30.07
N SER A 55 -33.29 -6.98 -29.52
CA SER A 55 -34.35 -6.29 -30.27
C SER A 55 -34.07 -4.79 -30.38
N THR A 56 -34.04 -4.32 -31.63
CA THR A 56 -33.86 -2.93 -32.07
C THR A 56 -35.11 -2.08 -31.78
N THR A 57 -34.93 -0.81 -31.40
CA THR A 57 -35.97 0.21 -31.63
C THR A 57 -35.32 1.55 -31.97
N THR A 58 -35.78 2.10 -33.09
CA THR A 58 -35.33 3.33 -33.74
C THR A 58 -35.99 4.54 -33.08
N GLY A 59 -35.24 5.60 -32.83
CA GLY A 59 -35.76 6.88 -32.36
C GLY A 59 -34.81 8.02 -32.69
N THR A 60 -35.10 8.74 -33.76
CA THR A 60 -34.38 9.93 -34.23
C THR A 60 -34.86 11.17 -33.46
N SER A 61 -33.96 11.92 -32.85
CA SER A 61 -34.16 13.37 -32.64
C SER A 61 -32.82 14.09 -32.58
N SER A 62 -32.66 15.03 -33.51
CA SER A 62 -31.56 15.99 -33.62
C SER A 62 -31.53 16.96 -32.45
N GLY A 63 -30.36 17.14 -31.84
CA GLY A 63 -30.09 18.20 -30.89
C GLY A 63 -28.59 18.28 -30.65
N THR A 64 -27.91 19.18 -31.36
CA THR A 64 -26.49 19.45 -31.21
C THR A 64 -26.25 20.15 -29.87
N LYS A 65 -26.10 19.35 -28.81
CA LYS A 65 -25.52 19.79 -27.54
C LYS A 65 -24.07 19.35 -27.56
N THR A 66 -23.16 20.29 -27.80
CA THR A 66 -21.73 20.11 -27.51
C THR A 66 -21.58 20.04 -25.99
N THR A 67 -21.98 18.91 -25.43
CA THR A 67 -21.65 18.53 -24.06
C THR A 67 -20.16 18.19 -24.15
N ALA A 68 -19.31 19.03 -23.57
CA ALA A 68 -17.95 18.60 -23.27
C ALA A 68 -18.09 17.27 -22.56
N ALA A 69 -17.63 16.18 -23.21
CA ALA A 69 -17.67 14.87 -22.61
C ALA A 69 -16.81 14.98 -21.35
N THR A 70 -17.45 15.06 -20.19
CA THR A 70 -16.78 14.70 -18.95
C THR A 70 -16.25 13.30 -19.21
N PRO A 71 -14.93 13.07 -19.20
CA PRO A 71 -14.41 11.74 -19.42
C PRO A 71 -15.06 10.85 -18.38
N THR A 72 -16.01 10.01 -18.82
CA THR A 72 -16.67 9.06 -17.94
C THR A 72 -15.55 8.16 -17.42
N LYS A 73 -15.25 8.28 -16.13
CA LYS A 73 -14.25 7.44 -15.48
C LYS A 73 -14.68 5.99 -15.65
N VAL A 74 -14.02 5.28 -16.57
CA VAL A 74 -14.38 3.88 -16.90
C VAL A 74 -13.85 2.92 -15.82
N ALA A 75 -12.78 3.30 -15.11
CA ALA A 75 -12.19 2.53 -14.02
C ALA A 75 -12.03 3.40 -12.76
N GLY A 76 -12.51 2.90 -11.61
CA GLY A 76 -12.35 3.49 -10.29
C GLY A 76 -11.86 2.43 -9.31
N LEU A 77 -11.32 2.87 -8.17
CA LEU A 77 -10.73 1.98 -7.18
C LEU A 77 -11.53 2.09 -5.88
N ASP A 78 -12.38 1.10 -5.62
CA ASP A 78 -13.00 0.99 -4.31
C ASP A 78 -11.92 0.52 -3.31
N ILE A 79 -11.91 1.13 -2.13
CA ILE A 79 -10.92 0.85 -1.09
C ILE A 79 -11.61 0.14 0.06
N LYS A 80 -11.14 -1.07 0.35
CA LYS A 80 -11.45 -1.76 1.60
C LYS A 80 -10.23 -1.69 2.51
N MET A 81 -10.40 -1.15 3.71
CA MET A 81 -9.30 -0.87 4.63
C MET A 81 -9.79 -0.94 6.09
N PRO A 82 -8.90 -1.09 7.08
CA PRO A 82 -9.29 -0.88 8.47
C PRO A 82 -9.63 0.60 8.71
N GLN A 83 -10.62 0.87 9.55
CA GLN A 83 -10.92 2.21 10.02
C GLN A 83 -9.75 2.71 10.89
N VAL A 84 -9.05 3.72 10.41
CA VAL A 84 -8.03 4.42 11.19
C VAL A 84 -8.70 5.53 11.99
N VAL A 85 -8.66 5.41 13.31
CA VAL A 85 -9.29 6.36 14.24
C VAL A 85 -8.38 7.58 14.44
N LYS A 86 -7.08 7.34 14.59
CA LYS A 86 -6.05 8.38 14.78
C LYS A 86 -4.65 7.82 14.51
N VAL A 87 -3.65 8.68 14.61
CA VAL A 87 -2.23 8.31 14.51
C VAL A 87 -1.52 8.75 15.78
N VAL A 88 -0.60 7.93 16.27
CA VAL A 88 0.14 8.20 17.52
C VAL A 88 1.64 8.01 17.32
N LYS A 89 2.43 8.77 18.07
CA LYS A 89 3.90 8.70 18.11
C LYS A 89 4.35 8.22 19.48
N VAL A 90 5.29 7.29 19.51
CA VAL A 90 5.88 6.76 20.75
C VAL A 90 6.82 7.80 21.35
N THR A 91 6.70 8.03 22.65
CA THR A 91 7.50 9.03 23.39
C THR A 91 8.55 8.43 24.30
N SER A 92 8.41 7.16 24.70
CA SER A 92 9.41 6.45 25.50
C SER A 92 10.53 5.90 24.63
N ALA A 93 11.74 5.74 25.22
CA ALA A 93 12.86 5.08 24.56
C ALA A 93 12.46 3.71 23.99
N THR A 94 11.87 2.83 24.80
CA THR A 94 11.38 1.52 24.37
C THR A 94 9.99 1.24 24.95
N LEU A 95 9.09 0.69 24.12
CA LEU A 95 7.73 0.31 24.49
C LEU A 95 7.39 -1.07 23.94
N ASN A 96 7.15 -2.04 24.82
CA ASN A 96 6.72 -3.37 24.38
C ASN A 96 5.35 -3.31 23.68
N ILE A 97 5.30 -3.77 22.44
CA ILE A 97 4.06 -4.05 21.72
C ILE A 97 3.48 -5.36 22.27
N ARG A 98 2.20 -5.36 22.65
CA ARG A 98 1.54 -6.48 23.34
C ARG A 98 0.52 -7.19 22.46
N LYS A 99 0.31 -8.48 22.70
CA LYS A 99 -0.71 -9.31 22.02
C LYS A 99 -2.15 -8.94 22.41
N SER A 100 -2.34 -8.39 23.61
CA SER A 100 -3.62 -7.90 24.12
C SER A 100 -3.41 -6.69 25.03
N ALA A 101 -4.50 -6.00 25.37
CA ALA A 101 -4.52 -4.79 26.20
C ALA A 101 -4.19 -5.07 27.68
N SER A 102 -2.97 -5.55 27.96
CA SER A 102 -2.48 -5.85 29.30
C SER A 102 -0.95 -5.76 29.37
N ALA A 103 -0.43 -5.23 30.48
CA ALA A 103 1.00 -5.13 30.74
C ALA A 103 1.67 -6.51 30.91
N THR A 104 0.90 -7.54 31.26
CA THR A 104 1.36 -8.93 31.41
C THR A 104 1.16 -9.77 30.15
N ALA A 105 0.50 -9.23 29.13
CA ALA A 105 0.31 -9.94 27.87
C ALA A 105 1.66 -10.25 27.19
N PRO A 106 1.73 -11.32 26.38
CA PRO A 106 2.89 -11.59 25.55
C PRO A 106 3.31 -10.35 24.76
N PHE A 107 4.62 -10.13 24.66
CA PHE A 107 5.18 -9.01 23.90
C PHE A 107 5.75 -9.50 22.57
N LEU A 108 5.86 -8.58 21.62
CA LEU A 108 6.36 -8.86 20.27
C LEU A 108 7.86 -9.17 20.28
N LYS A 109 8.24 -10.19 19.52
CA LYS A 109 9.62 -10.58 19.28
C LYS A 109 9.84 -10.77 17.77
N ARG A 110 11.07 -10.57 17.34
CA ARG A 110 11.56 -10.96 16.01
C ARG A 110 12.32 -12.26 16.16
N TRP A 111 11.89 -13.29 15.44
CA TRP A 111 12.60 -14.56 15.32
C TRP A 111 13.23 -14.64 13.94
N CYS A 112 14.52 -15.00 13.85
CA CYS A 112 15.22 -15.20 12.58
C CYS A 112 15.78 -16.62 12.52
N GLU A 113 15.63 -17.27 11.38
CA GLU A 113 16.23 -18.58 11.13
C GLU A 113 17.76 -18.44 11.03
N TYR A 114 18.47 -19.37 11.67
CA TYR A 114 19.92 -19.28 11.84
C TYR A 114 20.66 -19.24 10.50
N GLU A 115 21.64 -18.34 10.36
CA GLU A 115 22.41 -18.14 9.11
C GLU A 115 21.56 -17.76 7.88
N THR A 116 20.33 -17.29 8.10
CA THR A 116 19.46 -16.76 7.04
C THR A 116 19.02 -15.34 7.38
N ASP A 117 18.63 -14.59 6.36
CA ASP A 117 17.90 -13.34 6.51
C ASP A 117 16.44 -13.56 6.93
N ASN A 118 15.89 -14.77 6.78
CA ASN A 118 14.48 -15.12 6.98
C ASN A 118 14.02 -14.90 8.43
N CYS A 119 13.24 -13.85 8.65
CA CYS A 119 12.73 -13.44 9.95
C CYS A 119 11.20 -13.41 9.98
N LEU A 120 10.64 -13.51 11.18
CA LEU A 120 9.21 -13.50 11.43
C LEU A 120 8.92 -12.80 12.75
N TYR A 121 7.76 -12.16 12.82
CA TYR A 121 7.23 -11.63 14.06
C TYR A 121 6.48 -12.73 14.81
N VAL A 122 6.81 -12.89 16.09
CA VAL A 122 6.23 -13.90 16.98
C VAL A 122 5.91 -13.30 18.32
N TRP A 123 4.92 -13.87 19.01
CA TRP A 123 4.61 -13.45 20.37
C TRP A 123 5.50 -14.17 21.37
N SER A 124 5.82 -13.50 22.50
CA SER A 124 6.79 -14.02 23.47
C SER A 124 6.43 -15.37 24.11
N ASN A 125 5.19 -15.82 23.99
CA ASN A 125 4.68 -17.10 24.49
C ASN A 125 4.59 -18.21 23.42
N GLU A 126 4.92 -17.91 22.17
CA GLU A 126 4.88 -18.87 21.07
C GLU A 126 6.16 -19.70 21.04
N LYS A 127 6.02 -20.99 20.73
CA LYS A 127 7.16 -21.89 20.57
C LYS A 127 7.79 -21.64 19.21
N THR A 128 9.03 -21.18 19.19
CA THR A 128 9.83 -21.04 17.96
C THR A 128 10.71 -22.26 17.74
N ARG A 129 11.08 -22.53 16.48
CA ARG A 129 12.14 -23.48 16.15
C ARG A 129 13.51 -22.85 16.47
N ARG A 130 14.59 -23.59 16.23
CA ARG A 130 15.96 -23.10 16.42
C ARG A 130 16.17 -21.84 15.57
N GLY A 131 16.67 -20.78 16.18
CA GLY A 131 16.91 -19.49 15.55
C GLY A 131 17.13 -18.40 16.60
N ASP A 132 17.49 -17.21 16.14
CA ASP A 132 17.73 -16.06 17.01
C ASP A 132 16.40 -15.39 17.37
N VAL A 133 16.19 -15.12 18.65
CA VAL A 133 14.95 -14.53 19.17
C VAL A 133 15.27 -13.24 19.90
N ASN A 134 14.89 -12.11 19.32
CA ASN A 134 15.14 -10.78 19.88
C ASN A 134 13.83 -10.05 20.21
N PRO A 135 13.76 -9.27 21.30
CA PRO A 135 12.63 -8.35 21.53
C PRO A 135 12.42 -7.41 20.34
N CYS A 136 11.17 -7.08 20.03
CA CYS A 136 10.83 -6.07 19.04
C CYS A 136 9.89 -5.02 19.67
N PRO A 137 10.44 -4.10 20.48
CA PRO A 137 9.68 -3.00 21.03
C PRO A 137 9.40 -1.94 19.95
N ALA A 138 8.41 -1.09 20.22
CA ALA A 138 8.28 0.19 19.55
C ALA A 138 9.28 1.18 20.16
N GLU A 139 10.07 1.81 19.31
CA GLU A 139 11.12 2.76 19.68
C GLU A 139 10.57 4.19 19.73
N GLN A 140 11.27 5.08 20.45
CA GLN A 140 10.93 6.49 20.48
C GLN A 140 10.83 7.08 19.07
N GLY A 141 9.74 7.79 18.80
CA GLY A 141 9.48 8.40 17.50
C GLY A 141 8.80 7.49 16.49
N ASN A 142 8.66 6.18 16.75
CA ASN A 142 7.84 5.31 15.91
C ASN A 142 6.38 5.79 15.87
N ILE A 143 5.76 5.68 14.70
CA ILE A 143 4.42 6.18 14.42
C ILE A 143 3.52 5.03 14.02
N TYR A 144 2.31 5.00 14.58
CA TYR A 144 1.37 3.91 14.39
C TYR A 144 -0.03 4.43 14.07
N ALA A 145 -0.70 3.78 13.10
CA ALA A 145 -2.15 3.92 12.91
C ALA A 145 -2.90 3.20 14.04
N VAL A 146 -3.80 3.91 14.70
CA VAL A 146 -4.71 3.38 15.71
C VAL A 146 -6.00 2.95 15.05
N ILE A 147 -6.39 1.69 15.24
CA ILE A 147 -7.65 1.13 14.74
C ILE A 147 -8.72 1.02 15.82
N GLU A 148 -8.31 1.06 17.09
CA GLU A 148 -9.23 1.02 18.23
C GLU A 148 -8.61 1.71 19.45
N GLU A 149 -9.41 2.52 20.13
CA GLU A 149 -9.03 3.19 21.37
C GLU A 149 -9.69 2.50 22.57
N LEU A 150 -8.88 1.96 23.48
CA LEU A 150 -9.30 1.36 24.75
C LEU A 150 -8.92 2.30 25.91
N PRO A 151 -9.40 2.11 27.16
CA PRO A 151 -9.13 3.08 28.24
C PRO A 151 -7.65 3.46 28.42
N GLU A 152 -6.76 2.46 28.54
CA GLU A 152 -5.31 2.67 28.75
C GLU A 152 -4.43 2.24 27.57
N TRP A 153 -5.04 1.68 26.52
CA TRP A 153 -4.34 1.04 25.41
C TRP A 153 -4.82 1.58 24.07
N TYR A 154 -3.92 1.60 23.09
CA TYR A 154 -4.28 1.69 21.68
C TYR A 154 -4.07 0.33 21.02
N LYS A 155 -5.05 -0.11 20.23
CA LYS A 155 -4.86 -1.18 19.26
C LYS A 155 -4.35 -0.56 17.98
N VAL A 156 -3.21 -1.04 17.49
CA VAL A 156 -2.48 -0.43 16.38
C VAL A 156 -2.14 -1.44 15.29
N LEU A 157 -2.02 -0.94 14.06
CA LEU A 157 -1.34 -1.66 12.99
C LEU A 157 0.15 -1.64 13.28
N VAL A 158 0.76 -2.80 13.52
CA VAL A 158 2.20 -2.89 13.75
C VAL A 158 2.88 -2.87 12.39
N CYS A 159 3.50 -1.73 12.08
CA CYS A 159 4.28 -1.59 10.87
C CYS A 159 5.54 -2.45 10.96
N ASN A 160 5.48 -3.61 10.30
CA ASN A 160 6.55 -4.35 9.63
C ASN A 160 5.99 -5.72 9.20
N GLU A 161 5.64 -5.84 7.92
CA GLU A 161 5.54 -7.09 7.15
C GLU A 161 4.60 -8.21 7.58
N SER A 162 3.91 -8.10 8.70
CA SER A 162 3.09 -9.21 9.21
C SER A 162 1.60 -8.90 9.21
N CYS A 163 1.18 -7.74 8.68
CA CYS A 163 -0.19 -7.25 8.79
C CYS A 163 -0.74 -7.38 10.22
N LEU A 164 0.15 -7.28 11.20
CA LEU A 164 -0.08 -7.72 12.56
C LEU A 164 -0.68 -6.58 13.35
N VAL A 165 -1.66 -6.89 14.19
CA VAL A 165 -2.18 -5.95 15.18
C VAL A 165 -1.51 -6.16 16.53
N GLY A 166 -1.27 -5.05 17.22
CA GLY A 166 -0.68 -5.06 18.55
C GLY A 166 -1.32 -4.00 19.43
N TYR A 167 -0.96 -4.03 20.71
CA TYR A 167 -1.44 -3.09 21.71
C TYR A 167 -0.26 -2.31 22.29
N ILE A 168 -0.37 -0.99 22.29
CA ILE A 168 0.61 -0.08 22.91
C ILE A 168 -0.07 0.79 23.96
N SER A 169 0.65 1.09 25.04
CA SER A 169 0.11 1.84 26.18
C SER A 169 0.02 3.33 25.87
N LYS A 170 -1.14 3.95 26.14
CA LYS A 170 -1.36 5.40 25.91
C LYS A 170 -0.37 6.29 26.66
N LYS A 171 0.03 5.85 27.86
CA LYS A 171 0.98 6.55 28.74
C LYS A 171 2.30 6.93 28.05
N TYR A 172 2.70 6.18 27.02
CA TYR A 172 3.97 6.33 26.33
C TYR A 172 3.81 6.78 24.88
N THR A 173 2.69 7.45 24.59
CA THR A 173 2.34 7.90 23.24
C THR A 173 1.74 9.30 23.28
N THR A 174 1.87 10.02 22.17
CA THR A 174 1.18 11.28 21.92
C THR A 174 0.45 11.20 20.59
N GLU A 175 -0.72 11.84 20.50
CA GLU A 175 -1.46 11.93 19.24
C GLU A 175 -0.68 12.77 18.21
N VAL A 176 -0.75 12.35 16.95
CA VAL A 176 -0.17 13.03 15.80
C VAL A 176 -1.30 13.49 14.89
N THR A 177 -1.37 14.79 14.66
CA THR A 177 -2.25 15.33 13.62
C THR A 177 -1.62 15.07 12.26
N LEU A 178 -2.30 14.28 11.43
CA LEU A 178 -1.90 14.10 10.04
C LEU A 178 -2.02 15.42 9.28
N THR A 179 -0.97 15.77 8.54
CA THR A 179 -1.09 16.81 7.52
C THR A 179 -2.05 16.31 6.44
N PRO A 180 -3.01 17.12 5.96
CA PRO A 180 -3.91 16.70 4.90
C PRO A 180 -3.12 16.27 3.66
N LEU A 181 -3.35 15.03 3.22
CA LEU A 181 -2.75 14.52 2.00
C LEU A 181 -3.57 15.00 0.81
N THR A 182 -3.05 16.00 0.10
CA THR A 182 -3.70 16.55 -1.10
C THR A 182 -3.10 15.98 -2.38
N PRO A 183 -3.86 15.92 -3.49
CA PRO A 183 -3.31 15.51 -4.79
C PRO A 183 -2.08 16.32 -5.21
N ALA A 184 -2.02 17.62 -4.85
CA ALA A 184 -0.87 18.46 -5.14
C ALA A 184 0.42 17.96 -4.46
N LEU A 185 0.32 17.30 -3.29
CA LEU A 185 1.49 16.74 -2.62
C LEU A 185 2.06 15.54 -3.35
N LEU A 186 1.24 14.79 -4.10
CA LEU A 186 1.67 13.66 -4.93
C LEU A 186 2.63 14.07 -6.07
N CYS A 187 2.82 15.37 -6.36
CA CYS A 187 3.79 15.84 -7.36
C CYS A 187 5.27 15.68 -6.95
N LYS A 188 5.52 15.41 -5.66
CA LYS A 188 6.86 15.25 -5.10
C LYS A 188 7.29 13.78 -5.21
N PRO A 189 8.59 13.53 -5.42
CA PRO A 189 9.14 12.21 -5.17
C PRO A 189 8.90 11.80 -3.71
N PHE A 190 8.44 10.57 -3.51
CA PHE A 190 8.30 9.97 -2.18
C PHE A 190 9.00 8.62 -2.14
N ILE A 191 9.49 8.31 -0.95
CA ILE A 191 9.98 7.00 -0.57
C ILE A 191 8.79 6.28 0.06
N TYR A 192 8.14 5.41 -0.71
CA TYR A 192 7.09 4.55 -0.18
C TYR A 192 7.68 3.27 0.44
N PHE A 193 8.80 2.80 -0.12
CA PHE A 193 9.59 1.64 0.27
C PHE A 193 11.08 1.87 0.02
N GLY A 194 11.94 1.22 0.81
CA GLY A 194 13.40 1.26 0.67
C GLY A 194 14.03 2.64 0.86
N ASP A 195 15.14 2.88 0.15
CA ASP A 195 15.96 4.09 0.27
C ASP A 195 15.81 5.06 -0.91
N GLN A 196 14.99 4.72 -1.92
CA GLN A 196 14.88 5.50 -3.15
C GLN A 196 13.51 6.12 -3.31
N SER A 197 13.50 7.36 -3.81
CA SER A 197 12.26 8.03 -4.18
C SER A 197 11.76 7.50 -5.51
N GLN A 198 10.60 6.85 -5.54
CA GLN A 198 10.27 6.01 -6.69
C GLN A 198 9.24 6.63 -7.65
N ILE A 199 8.13 7.23 -7.18
CA ILE A 199 7.05 7.66 -8.11
C ILE A 199 6.30 8.94 -7.67
N VAL A 200 6.06 9.82 -8.66
CA VAL A 200 5.13 10.97 -8.59
C VAL A 200 3.72 10.53 -8.99
N GLY A 201 2.68 10.86 -8.19
CA GLY A 201 1.29 10.47 -8.45
C GLY A 201 0.49 11.41 -9.37
N ARG A 202 -0.83 11.18 -9.49
CA ARG A 202 -1.78 11.94 -10.33
C ARG A 202 -2.32 13.16 -9.61
N THR A 203 -2.07 14.35 -10.15
CA THR A 203 -2.54 15.62 -9.56
C THR A 203 -3.72 16.26 -10.30
N SER A 204 -4.10 15.71 -11.46
CA SER A 204 -5.14 16.22 -12.34
C SER A 204 -5.82 15.10 -13.13
N GLY A 205 -6.86 15.45 -13.90
CA GLY A 205 -7.64 14.51 -14.71
C GLY A 205 -8.60 13.64 -13.89
N ALA A 206 -9.23 12.66 -14.54
CA ALA A 206 -10.20 11.75 -13.91
C ALA A 206 -9.62 10.92 -12.75
N TYR A 207 -8.28 10.77 -12.73
CA TYR A 207 -7.53 10.03 -11.72
C TYR A 207 -6.80 10.94 -10.72
N LYS A 208 -7.22 12.21 -10.57
CA LYS A 208 -6.68 13.10 -9.53
C LYS A 208 -6.74 12.43 -8.15
N GLY A 209 -5.60 12.40 -7.44
CA GLY A 209 -5.47 11.78 -6.12
C GLY A 209 -5.13 10.29 -6.14
N TYR A 210 -4.90 9.70 -7.31
CA TYR A 210 -4.36 8.35 -7.44
C TYR A 210 -2.83 8.35 -7.43
N ALA A 211 -2.24 7.28 -6.94
CA ALA A 211 -0.81 7.03 -7.01
C ALA A 211 -0.56 5.64 -7.61
N LEU A 212 0.43 5.57 -8.51
CA LEU A 212 1.14 4.33 -8.77
C LEU A 212 2.28 4.30 -7.75
N ILE A 213 2.38 3.21 -7.02
CA ILE A 213 3.35 3.03 -5.95
C ILE A 213 4.27 1.93 -6.40
N ASP A 214 5.56 2.24 -6.43
CA ASP A 214 6.59 1.25 -6.60
C ASP A 214 6.83 0.59 -5.23
N GLU A 215 6.80 -0.73 -5.21
CA GLU A 215 7.06 -1.56 -4.02
C GLU A 215 8.39 -2.31 -4.19
N ASN A 216 9.22 -1.88 -5.15
CA ASN A 216 10.54 -2.43 -5.38
C ASN A 216 11.48 -2.13 -4.20
N GLY A 217 12.17 -3.17 -3.73
CA GLY A 217 13.17 -3.13 -2.68
C GLY A 217 14.31 -4.10 -2.98
N TRP A 218 15.27 -4.22 -2.06
CA TRP A 218 16.48 -5.04 -2.25
C TRP A 218 16.20 -6.51 -2.63
N GLU A 219 15.05 -7.06 -2.25
CA GLU A 219 14.65 -8.45 -2.55
C GLU A 219 13.22 -8.56 -3.10
N THR A 220 12.59 -7.43 -3.46
CA THR A 220 11.18 -7.39 -3.84
C THR A 220 10.97 -6.63 -5.13
N GLU A 221 10.05 -7.16 -5.94
CA GLU A 221 9.54 -6.50 -7.14
C GLU A 221 8.01 -6.45 -7.09
N GLY A 222 7.46 -5.23 -7.01
CA GLY A 222 6.03 -5.03 -6.84
C GLY A 222 5.59 -3.64 -7.27
N VAL A 223 4.34 -3.57 -7.72
CA VAL A 223 3.67 -2.32 -8.08
C VAL A 223 2.28 -2.35 -7.47
N SER A 224 1.89 -1.26 -6.82
CA SER A 224 0.52 -1.09 -6.35
C SER A 224 -0.15 0.19 -6.86
N ILE A 225 -1.47 0.16 -6.90
CA ILE A 225 -2.28 1.34 -7.15
C ILE A 225 -2.98 1.71 -5.85
N GLY A 226 -2.78 2.95 -5.43
CA GLY A 226 -3.48 3.53 -4.32
C GLY A 226 -4.21 4.81 -4.70
N ARG A 227 -5.05 5.28 -3.78
CA ARG A 227 -5.68 6.60 -3.88
C ARG A 227 -5.82 7.26 -2.52
N ILE A 228 -5.97 8.57 -2.54
CA ILE A 228 -6.24 9.36 -1.35
C ILE A 228 -7.64 9.05 -0.83
N VAL A 229 -7.73 8.66 0.45
CA VAL A 229 -8.96 8.44 1.21
C VAL A 229 -8.88 9.28 2.49
N GLY A 230 -9.62 10.39 2.53
CA GLY A 230 -9.47 11.38 3.59
C GLY A 230 -8.05 11.95 3.61
N ASN A 231 -7.33 11.79 4.73
CA ASN A 231 -5.93 12.23 4.88
C ASN A 231 -4.91 11.10 4.69
N LEU A 232 -5.33 9.95 4.15
CA LEU A 232 -4.51 8.76 3.97
C LEU A 232 -4.31 8.47 2.49
N LEU A 233 -3.15 7.93 2.12
CA LEU A 233 -2.99 7.20 0.87
C LEU A 233 -3.21 5.73 1.18
N VAL A 234 -4.06 5.05 0.41
CA VAL A 234 -4.36 3.64 0.64
C VAL A 234 -4.23 2.87 -0.65
N SER A 235 -3.46 1.80 -0.64
CA SER A 235 -3.39 0.83 -1.74
C SER A 235 -3.96 -0.51 -1.31
N ASN A 236 -4.65 -1.16 -2.24
CA ASN A 236 -5.24 -2.49 -2.08
C ASN A 236 -5.30 -3.24 -3.42
N VAL A 237 -4.51 -2.82 -4.40
CA VAL A 237 -4.30 -3.52 -5.67
C VAL A 237 -2.80 -3.61 -5.85
N HIS A 238 -2.29 -4.84 -5.77
CA HIS A 238 -0.87 -5.15 -5.83
C HIS A 238 -0.61 -6.13 -6.96
N HIS A 239 0.52 -5.97 -7.64
CA HIS A 239 0.94 -6.84 -8.72
C HIS A 239 2.46 -6.99 -8.66
N SER A 240 3.00 -8.19 -8.86
CA SER A 240 4.44 -8.36 -9.05
C SER A 240 4.88 -7.60 -10.30
N GLY A 241 5.97 -6.84 -10.23
CA GLY A 241 6.36 -6.02 -11.36
C GLY A 241 7.35 -4.92 -11.03
N VAL A 242 7.62 -4.09 -12.03
CA VAL A 242 8.53 -2.95 -11.96
C VAL A 242 7.95 -1.75 -12.71
N VAL A 243 8.18 -0.57 -12.16
CA VAL A 243 7.98 0.71 -12.84
C VAL A 243 9.35 1.33 -13.06
N SER A 244 9.73 1.58 -14.31
CA SER A 244 11.06 2.11 -14.60
C SER A 244 11.05 3.16 -15.72
N PRO A 245 12.02 4.10 -15.70
CA PRO A 245 12.30 4.91 -16.87
C PRO A 245 12.83 4.01 -18.00
N GLY A 246 12.21 4.07 -19.17
CA GLY A 246 12.64 3.36 -20.38
C GLY A 246 13.56 4.21 -21.25
N GLU A 247 14.41 3.56 -22.04
CA GLU A 247 15.33 4.22 -22.99
C GLU A 247 14.73 4.41 -24.39
N GLY A 248 13.53 3.85 -24.63
CA GLY A 248 12.88 3.84 -25.94
C GLY A 248 12.14 5.13 -26.31
N ASN A 249 11.79 5.24 -27.61
CA ASN A 249 10.99 6.34 -28.15
C ASN A 249 9.49 6.20 -27.84
N GLU A 250 9.02 5.03 -27.41
CA GLU A 250 7.64 4.85 -26.99
C GLU A 250 7.36 5.66 -25.73
N ARG A 251 6.25 6.40 -25.73
CA ARG A 251 5.87 7.22 -24.58
C ARG A 251 5.63 6.36 -23.34
N LEU A 252 4.89 5.26 -23.48
CA LEU A 252 4.55 4.35 -22.40
C LEU A 252 4.43 2.92 -22.94
N THR A 253 5.20 1.99 -22.38
CA THR A 253 5.13 0.56 -22.67
C THR A 253 4.62 -0.17 -21.43
N ILE A 254 3.57 -0.98 -21.59
CA ILE A 254 2.99 -1.80 -20.52
C ILE A 254 3.00 -3.24 -20.99
N LYS A 255 3.71 -4.11 -20.27
CA LYS A 255 3.77 -5.55 -20.52
C LYS A 255 3.33 -6.31 -19.28
N ASN A 256 2.52 -7.33 -19.47
CA ASN A 256 2.19 -8.28 -18.40
C ASN A 256 2.51 -9.68 -18.92
N GLU A 257 3.71 -10.16 -18.58
CA GLU A 257 4.25 -11.44 -19.03
C GLU A 257 4.42 -12.33 -17.82
N GLU A 258 3.87 -13.55 -17.85
CA GLU A 258 3.97 -14.52 -16.74
C GLU A 258 3.44 -14.01 -15.36
N ASN A 259 2.53 -13.03 -15.35
CA ASN A 259 2.06 -12.30 -14.16
C ASN A 259 3.11 -11.36 -13.56
N TYR A 260 4.04 -10.90 -14.38
CA TYR A 260 4.99 -9.86 -14.07
C TYR A 260 4.67 -8.62 -14.89
N LEU A 261 4.33 -7.53 -14.20
CA LEU A 261 3.96 -6.26 -14.80
C LEU A 261 5.21 -5.39 -14.99
N SER A 262 5.52 -5.04 -16.23
CA SER A 262 6.55 -4.05 -16.54
C SER A 262 5.90 -2.80 -17.10
N ILE A 263 6.12 -1.66 -16.43
CA ILE A 263 5.71 -0.33 -16.89
C ILE A 263 6.97 0.48 -17.18
N GLN A 264 7.24 0.73 -18.46
CA GLN A 264 8.37 1.55 -18.89
C GLN A 264 7.89 2.88 -19.43
N ALA A 265 8.37 3.98 -18.82
CA ALA A 265 8.03 5.34 -19.22
C ALA A 265 9.14 5.92 -20.10
N GLY A 266 8.84 6.29 -21.35
CA GLY A 266 9.79 6.96 -22.23
C GLY A 266 10.16 8.36 -21.73
N THR A 267 11.16 8.98 -22.35
CA THR A 267 11.78 10.25 -21.90
C THR A 267 10.78 11.39 -21.64
N SER A 268 9.69 11.47 -22.42
CA SER A 268 8.64 12.49 -22.23
C SER A 268 7.78 12.33 -20.96
N LEU A 269 7.89 11.18 -20.28
CA LEU A 269 7.19 10.82 -19.04
C LEU A 269 8.16 10.65 -17.86
N GLN A 270 9.39 11.11 -18.02
CA GLN A 270 10.42 11.06 -16.98
C GLN A 270 10.59 12.42 -16.31
N LYS A 271 11.11 12.41 -15.09
CA LYS A 271 11.49 13.59 -14.31
C LYS A 271 12.79 13.28 -13.59
N GLN A 272 13.59 14.30 -13.28
CA GLN A 272 14.70 14.15 -12.34
C GLN A 272 14.28 14.57 -10.94
N ASP A 273 14.70 13.83 -9.92
CA ASP A 273 14.66 14.33 -8.54
C ASP A 273 15.74 15.38 -8.28
N ASN A 274 15.77 15.85 -7.04
CA ASN A 274 16.74 16.82 -6.57
C ASN A 274 18.17 16.26 -6.51
N GLU A 275 18.34 14.94 -6.62
CA GLU A 275 19.64 14.24 -6.58
C GLU A 275 20.13 13.87 -7.99
N GLY A 276 19.32 14.15 -9.03
CA GLY A 276 19.63 13.88 -10.43
C GLY A 276 19.21 12.50 -10.94
N SER A 277 18.53 11.70 -10.12
CA SER A 277 18.03 10.39 -10.50
C SER A 277 16.80 10.53 -11.39
N THR A 278 16.76 9.77 -12.49
CA THR A 278 15.62 9.74 -13.40
C THR A 278 14.51 8.85 -12.83
N MET A 279 13.29 9.37 -12.79
CA MET A 279 12.11 8.69 -12.27
C MET A 279 10.89 8.84 -13.18
N VAL A 280 9.90 7.97 -12.97
CA VAL A 280 8.64 8.00 -13.71
C VAL A 280 7.73 9.11 -13.16
N ASN A 281 7.19 9.92 -14.07
CA ASN A 281 6.27 11.02 -13.77
C ASN A 281 4.83 10.66 -14.18
N VAL A 282 4.07 10.03 -13.29
CA VAL A 282 2.69 9.58 -13.57
C VAL A 282 1.74 10.76 -13.79
N ASN A 283 2.08 11.94 -13.28
CA ASN A 283 1.33 13.16 -13.57
C ASN A 283 1.39 13.53 -15.07
N GLY A 284 2.41 13.09 -15.80
CA GLY A 284 2.52 13.26 -17.24
C GLY A 284 1.63 12.31 -18.06
N PHE A 285 1.04 11.29 -17.43
CA PHE A 285 0.24 10.30 -18.17
C PHE A 285 -1.07 10.96 -18.62
N THR A 286 -1.66 10.47 -19.71
CA THR A 286 -3.04 10.78 -20.05
C THR A 286 -3.99 9.94 -19.20
N ASP A 287 -5.26 10.36 -19.08
CA ASP A 287 -6.26 9.53 -18.38
C ASP A 287 -6.42 8.15 -19.04
N ALA A 288 -6.29 8.06 -20.36
CA ALA A 288 -6.36 6.78 -21.08
C ALA A 288 -5.15 5.86 -20.76
N GLU A 289 -3.95 6.43 -20.67
CA GLU A 289 -2.74 5.68 -20.28
C GLU A 289 -2.85 5.15 -18.86
N PHE A 290 -3.31 5.97 -17.90
CA PHE A 290 -3.50 5.52 -16.53
C PHE A 290 -4.64 4.50 -16.39
N ALA A 291 -5.73 4.67 -17.14
CA ALA A 291 -6.82 3.69 -17.21
C ALA A 291 -6.33 2.32 -17.70
N LYS A 292 -5.43 2.29 -18.69
CA LYS A 292 -4.85 1.04 -19.20
C LYS A 292 -4.02 0.33 -18.13
N ILE A 293 -3.27 1.06 -17.30
CA ILE A 293 -2.52 0.47 -16.18
C ILE A 293 -3.47 -0.14 -15.16
N MET A 294 -4.52 0.61 -14.79
CA MET A 294 -5.56 0.11 -13.88
C MET A 294 -6.22 -1.17 -14.39
N ASP A 295 -6.59 -1.19 -15.67
CA ASP A 295 -7.22 -2.37 -16.30
C ASP A 295 -6.29 -3.58 -16.30
N VAL A 296 -5.01 -3.41 -16.67
CA VAL A 296 -4.00 -4.48 -16.64
C VAL A 296 -3.77 -5.01 -15.21
N MET A 297 -3.83 -4.15 -14.21
CA MET A 297 -3.73 -4.53 -12.80
C MET A 297 -5.05 -5.07 -12.22
N GLY A 298 -6.12 -5.11 -13.01
CA GLY A 298 -7.43 -5.60 -12.60
C GLY A 298 -8.20 -4.66 -11.67
N ALA A 299 -7.79 -3.40 -11.54
CA ALA A 299 -8.44 -2.39 -10.72
C ALA A 299 -9.75 -1.92 -11.38
N LYS A 300 -10.89 -2.30 -10.79
CA LYS A 300 -12.22 -1.93 -11.26
C LYS A 300 -13.19 -1.70 -10.10
N PRO A 301 -14.25 -0.89 -10.28
CA PRO A 301 -15.25 -0.67 -9.24
C PRO A 301 -15.84 -2.00 -8.74
N GLY A 302 -16.07 -2.10 -7.43
CA GLY A 302 -16.54 -3.32 -6.76
C GLY A 302 -15.48 -4.41 -6.56
N VAL A 303 -14.28 -4.30 -7.14
CA VAL A 303 -13.16 -5.21 -6.88
C VAL A 303 -12.18 -4.55 -5.92
N THR A 304 -12.00 -5.18 -4.76
CA THR A 304 -11.13 -4.71 -3.68
C THR A 304 -10.34 -5.89 -3.13
N SER A 305 -9.16 -5.63 -2.57
CA SER A 305 -8.41 -6.60 -1.76
C SER A 305 -8.73 -6.45 -0.29
N ASN A 306 -8.63 -7.55 0.45
CA ASN A 306 -8.61 -7.54 1.91
C ASN A 306 -7.23 -7.17 2.47
N GLU A 307 -6.21 -7.18 1.63
CA GLU A 307 -4.83 -6.87 1.99
C GLU A 307 -4.39 -5.56 1.33
N GLY A 308 -3.58 -4.80 2.03
CA GLY A 308 -3.07 -3.55 1.50
C GLY A 308 -2.25 -2.75 2.49
N MET A 309 -2.06 -1.47 2.16
CA MET A 309 -1.19 -0.57 2.90
C MET A 309 -1.79 0.82 3.06
N ILE A 310 -1.39 1.47 4.15
CA ILE A 310 -1.85 2.79 4.53
C ILE A 310 -0.63 3.68 4.76
N TRP A 311 -0.61 4.83 4.11
CA TRP A 311 0.36 5.88 4.35
C TRP A 311 -0.32 7.16 4.80
N GLY A 312 0.42 8.00 5.54
CA GLY A 312 -0.03 9.32 5.96
C GLY A 312 1.09 10.34 5.88
N MET A 313 0.73 11.62 5.77
CA MET A 313 1.68 12.72 5.77
C MET A 313 1.96 13.17 7.21
N VAL A 314 3.19 12.95 7.68
CA VAL A 314 3.66 13.34 9.00
C VAL A 314 4.95 14.12 8.87
N GLU A 315 5.01 15.29 9.52
CA GLU A 315 6.22 16.14 9.55
C GLU A 315 6.79 16.44 8.14
N GLY A 316 5.91 16.52 7.13
CA GLY A 316 6.28 16.82 5.73
C GLY A 316 6.66 15.62 4.88
N ASN A 317 6.63 14.40 5.43
CA ASN A 317 6.96 13.16 4.73
C ASN A 317 5.75 12.24 4.66
N ILE A 318 5.56 11.55 3.53
CA ILE A 318 4.66 10.40 3.47
C ILE A 318 5.38 9.24 4.14
N ILE A 319 4.75 8.65 5.15
CA ILE A 319 5.27 7.47 5.87
C ILE A 319 4.26 6.35 5.81
N CYS A 320 4.74 5.10 5.75
CA CYS A 320 3.90 3.93 5.93
C CYS A 320 3.41 3.89 7.39
N LEU A 321 2.09 3.89 7.57
CA LEU A 321 1.44 3.79 8.87
C LEU A 321 1.10 2.34 9.23
N GLY A 322 1.09 1.44 8.25
CA GLY A 322 0.92 0.01 8.44
C GLY A 322 0.47 -0.71 7.17
N CYS A 323 0.72 -2.02 7.13
CA CYS A 323 0.03 -2.96 6.25
C CYS A 323 -1.16 -3.57 7.00
N PHE A 324 -2.13 -4.10 6.26
CA PHE A 324 -3.32 -4.73 6.82
C PHE A 324 -3.70 -5.99 6.06
N ASP A 325 -4.32 -6.93 6.77
CA ASP A 325 -5.01 -8.10 6.23
C ASP A 325 -6.37 -8.22 6.92
N LEU A 326 -7.44 -7.90 6.20
CA LEU A 326 -8.81 -7.94 6.71
C LEU A 326 -9.38 -9.36 6.80
N ASN A 327 -8.63 -10.38 6.36
CA ASN A 327 -8.94 -11.76 6.68
C ASN A 327 -8.55 -12.11 8.12
N ASP A 328 -7.66 -11.34 8.77
CA ASP A 328 -7.36 -11.50 10.19
C ASP A 328 -8.61 -11.17 11.01
N PRO A 329 -9.11 -12.10 11.85
CA PRO A 329 -10.24 -11.84 12.74
C PRO A 329 -10.05 -10.59 13.61
N ALA A 330 -8.80 -10.28 13.98
CA ALA A 330 -8.47 -9.11 14.77
C ALA A 330 -8.61 -7.78 14.01
N LEU A 331 -8.70 -7.79 12.68
CA LEU A 331 -8.92 -6.61 11.83
C LEU A 331 -10.28 -6.59 11.14
N SER A 332 -10.87 -7.76 10.88
CA SER A 332 -12.08 -7.92 10.07
C SER A 332 -13.27 -7.07 10.54
N SER A 333 -13.46 -6.92 11.86
CA SER A 333 -14.54 -6.12 12.45
C SER A 333 -14.36 -4.60 12.31
N HIS A 334 -13.17 -4.16 11.91
CA HIS A 334 -12.81 -2.76 11.75
C HIS A 334 -12.78 -2.35 10.27
N ALA A 335 -13.15 -3.25 9.36
CA ALA A 335 -13.14 -2.99 7.92
C ALA A 335 -14.19 -1.95 7.52
N VAL A 336 -13.76 -0.99 6.70
CA VAL A 336 -14.62 -0.03 6.01
C VAL A 336 -14.44 -0.16 4.50
N LEU A 337 -15.52 0.06 3.76
CA LEU A 337 -15.50 0.17 2.30
C LEU A 337 -15.74 1.63 1.93
N VAL A 338 -14.79 2.21 1.20
CA VAL A 338 -14.89 3.55 0.64
C VAL A 338 -14.97 3.40 -0.86
N LYS A 339 -16.14 3.73 -1.43
CA LYS A 339 -16.30 3.68 -2.88
C LYS A 339 -15.57 4.83 -3.53
N ASP A 340 -15.16 4.62 -4.78
CA ASP A 340 -14.50 5.68 -5.54
C ASP A 340 -15.41 6.90 -5.74
N ALA A 341 -16.69 6.65 -6.03
CA ALA A 341 -17.70 7.69 -6.24
C ALA A 341 -18.00 8.54 -4.99
N ASP A 342 -17.66 8.06 -3.79
CA ASP A 342 -17.98 8.74 -2.53
C ASP A 342 -16.95 9.83 -2.16
N ILE A 343 -15.85 9.95 -2.93
CA ILE A 343 -14.83 10.97 -2.69
C ILE A 343 -15.07 12.16 -3.62
N VAL A 344 -15.44 13.30 -3.02
CA VAL A 344 -15.54 14.59 -3.71
C VAL A 344 -14.12 15.04 -4.10
N GLN A 345 -13.86 15.15 -5.41
CA GLN A 345 -12.53 15.46 -5.98
C GLN A 345 -12.12 16.93 -5.89
#